data_AF-A0A1V9YX74-F1
#
_entry.id   AF-A0A1V9YX74-F1
#
_cell.length_a   1.000
_cell.length_b   1.000
_cell.length_c   1.000
_cell.angle_alpha   90.00
_cell.angle_beta   90.00
_cell.angle_gamma   90.00
#
_symmetry.space_group_name_H-M   'P 1'
#
loop_
_entity.id
_entity.type
_entity.pdbx_description
1 polymer ?
#
loop_
_entity_poly.entity_id
_entity_poly.type
_entity_poly.pdbx_seq_one_letter_code
_entity_poly.pdbx_strand_id
1 'polypeptide(L)'
;MRGKAPSQQMTFLVLFRVSLALLLGCSMVYTMSLFRMADDGEVRLRKASEIASRRIQAASFADAVDYLETVDLHAGPVYILVMSGKSDGDYWCGDCRNAKAPIADAFAKAPSAARLLEVSVGSPDQWRDVHNSFRTDNLLRIGHIPALLQYEGNMRTSRLLLEKFAADPELLEDLFHVPEPLVAASGARIQAVDKASDMVAILTAYDSSYPLYLFFISGTDPDTGRLWCPHCDSSKVPVEYYFTHYAPSNAVMLKITTADTYEAWQDKNNPFIAQSFVKIGGLPALMRAVPHSQPKLLFEEYPHFFEDRSRLVQFYAAA
;
A
#
# COMPACT_ATOMS: atom_id res chain seq x y z
N MET A 1 -30.91 -33.11 82.46
CA MET A 1 -30.56 -32.52 81.15
C MET A 1 -29.05 -32.28 81.09
N ARG A 2 -28.31 -33.04 80.28
CA ARG A 2 -26.92 -32.74 79.91
C ARG A 2 -26.82 -32.95 78.40
N GLY A 3 -26.76 -31.84 77.66
CA GLY A 3 -26.57 -31.85 76.21
C GLY A 3 -25.14 -32.25 75.86
N LYS A 4 -25.00 -33.21 74.94
CA LYS A 4 -23.73 -33.55 74.29
C LYS A 4 -23.44 -32.48 73.24
N ALA A 5 -22.35 -31.74 73.41
CA ALA A 5 -21.86 -30.79 72.41
C ALA A 5 -21.46 -31.53 71.12
N PRO A 6 -21.78 -31.01 69.92
CA PRO A 6 -21.35 -31.61 68.66
C PRO A 6 -19.84 -31.41 68.43
N SER A 7 -19.22 -32.45 67.85
CA SER A 7 -17.78 -32.61 67.64
C SER A 7 -17.19 -31.50 66.77
N GLN A 8 -16.37 -30.64 67.38
CA GLN A 8 -15.60 -29.57 66.76
C GLN A 8 -14.53 -30.08 65.76
N GLN A 9 -14.23 -31.39 65.76
CA GLN A 9 -13.23 -31.99 64.87
C GLN A 9 -13.72 -32.21 63.44
N MET A 10 -15.02 -32.43 63.21
CA MET A 10 -15.55 -32.66 61.86
C MET A 10 -15.51 -31.40 60.98
N THR A 11 -15.66 -30.22 61.59
CA THR A 11 -15.63 -28.93 60.89
C THR A 11 -14.23 -28.57 60.37
N PHE A 12 -13.19 -28.93 61.12
CA PHE A 12 -11.80 -28.61 60.77
C PHE A 12 -11.30 -29.40 59.57
N LEU A 13 -11.67 -30.69 59.46
CA LEU A 13 -11.30 -31.53 58.33
C LEU A 13 -11.99 -31.09 57.03
N VAL A 14 -13.25 -30.68 57.11
CA VAL A 14 -14.01 -30.15 55.96
C VAL A 14 -13.44 -28.82 55.50
N LEU A 15 -13.16 -27.90 56.42
CA LEU A 15 -12.50 -26.62 56.11
C LEU A 15 -11.12 -26.83 55.49
N PHE A 16 -10.31 -27.74 56.04
CA PHE A 16 -9.00 -28.08 55.49
C PHE A 16 -9.09 -28.65 54.07
N ARG A 17 -10.06 -29.55 53.79
CA ARG A 17 -10.27 -30.10 52.45
C ARG A 17 -10.73 -29.05 51.45
N VAL A 18 -11.60 -28.11 51.85
CA VAL A 18 -12.05 -27.01 51.00
C VAL A 18 -10.91 -26.03 50.73
N SER A 19 -10.13 -25.66 51.75
CA SER A 19 -8.95 -24.79 51.59
C SER A 19 -7.89 -25.44 50.70
N LEU A 20 -7.62 -26.74 50.87
CA LEU A 20 -6.68 -27.47 50.01
C LEU A 20 -7.18 -27.55 48.57
N ALA A 21 -8.46 -27.82 48.35
CA ALA A 21 -9.06 -27.83 47.00
C ALA A 21 -9.00 -26.45 46.32
N LEU A 22 -9.24 -25.36 47.07
CA LEU A 22 -9.10 -24.00 46.56
C LEU A 22 -7.66 -23.63 46.23
N LEU A 23 -6.69 -24.00 47.09
CA LEU A 23 -5.27 -23.76 46.84
C LEU A 23 -4.77 -24.53 45.62
N LEU A 24 -5.17 -25.80 45.48
CA LEU A 24 -4.83 -26.61 44.31
C LEU A 24 -5.51 -26.07 43.04
N GLY A 25 -6.78 -25.63 43.13
CA GLY A 25 -7.49 -24.99 42.03
C GLY A 25 -6.83 -23.69 41.57
N CYS A 26 -6.49 -22.80 42.51
CA CYS A 26 -5.78 -21.56 42.20
C CYS A 26 -4.37 -21.83 41.63
N SER A 27 -3.66 -22.84 42.15
CA SER A 27 -2.35 -23.24 41.63
C SER A 27 -2.44 -23.80 40.21
N MET A 28 -3.46 -24.61 39.90
CA MET A 28 -3.71 -25.10 38.53
C MET A 28 -4.05 -23.96 37.56
N VAL A 29 -4.90 -23.01 37.97
CA VAL A 29 -5.20 -21.84 37.13
C VAL A 29 -3.96 -21.00 36.89
N TYR A 30 -3.16 -20.74 37.94
CA TYR A 30 -1.93 -19.97 37.82
C TYR A 30 -0.89 -20.65 36.90
N THR A 31 -0.70 -21.96 37.04
CA THR A 31 0.21 -22.72 36.16
C THR A 31 -0.31 -22.73 34.72
N MET A 32 -1.61 -22.94 34.49
CA MET A 32 -2.21 -22.83 33.14
C MET A 32 -2.02 -21.44 32.52
N SER A 33 -2.15 -20.37 33.30
CA SER A 33 -1.88 -19.00 32.85
C SER A 33 -0.40 -18.81 32.48
N LEU A 34 0.53 -19.31 33.30
CA LEU A 34 1.97 -19.26 32.99
C LEU A 34 2.32 -20.04 31.72
N PHE A 35 1.75 -21.25 31.54
CA PHE A 35 1.95 -22.04 30.32
C PHE A 35 1.41 -21.33 29.07
N ARG A 36 0.23 -20.71 29.15
CA ARG A 36 -0.31 -19.90 28.03
C ARG A 36 0.58 -18.72 27.68
N MET A 37 1.07 -17.98 28.69
CA MET A 37 1.97 -16.85 28.45
C MET A 37 3.32 -17.28 27.85
N ALA A 38 3.85 -18.44 28.26
CA ALA A 38 5.07 -19.00 27.71
C ALA A 38 4.87 -19.45 26.25
N ASP A 39 3.77 -20.15 25.95
CA ASP A 39 3.41 -20.59 24.60
C ASP A 39 3.16 -19.39 23.65
N ASP A 40 2.38 -18.40 24.10
CA ASP A 40 2.20 -17.14 23.37
C ASP A 40 3.53 -16.43 23.12
N GLY A 41 4.46 -16.50 24.07
CA GLY A 41 5.82 -15.96 23.95
C GLY A 41 6.64 -16.68 22.88
N GLU A 42 6.67 -18.00 22.90
CA GLU A 42 7.37 -18.81 21.89
C GLU A 42 6.78 -18.61 20.49
N VAL A 43 5.45 -18.59 20.36
CA VAL A 43 4.76 -18.34 19.09
C VAL A 43 5.10 -16.95 18.54
N ARG A 44 5.11 -15.92 19.39
CA ARG A 44 5.52 -14.55 18.99
C ARG A 44 6.97 -14.50 18.54
N LEU A 45 7.89 -15.16 19.26
CA LEU A 45 9.31 -15.20 18.89
C LEU A 45 9.54 -15.92 17.56
N ARG A 46 8.86 -17.05 17.33
CA ARG A 46 8.92 -17.77 16.04
C ARG A 46 8.40 -16.91 14.91
N LYS A 47 7.24 -16.28 15.08
CA LYS A 47 6.67 -15.37 14.08
C LYS A 47 7.59 -14.18 13.80
N ALA A 48 8.18 -13.58 14.83
CA ALA A 48 9.15 -12.49 14.66
C ALA A 48 10.41 -12.94 13.91
N SER A 49 10.93 -14.13 14.21
CA SER A 49 12.08 -14.73 13.52
C SER A 49 11.77 -15.02 12.05
N GLU A 50 10.58 -15.55 11.76
CA GLU A 50 10.14 -15.84 10.39
C GLU A 50 9.99 -14.54 9.58
N ILE A 51 9.36 -13.51 10.14
CA ILE A 51 9.30 -12.18 9.50
C ILE A 51 10.70 -11.61 9.26
N ALA A 52 11.60 -11.71 10.24
CA ALA A 52 12.96 -11.21 10.11
C ALA A 52 13.74 -11.94 9.01
N SER A 53 13.59 -13.26 8.87
CA SER A 53 14.26 -14.04 7.82
C SER A 53 13.84 -13.68 6.39
N ARG A 54 12.70 -13.00 6.23
CA ARG A 54 12.17 -12.55 4.93
C ARG A 54 12.56 -11.12 4.59
N ARG A 55 13.33 -10.45 5.46
CA ARG A 55 13.85 -9.10 5.25
C ARG A 55 15.31 -9.19 4.86
N ILE A 56 15.63 -8.76 3.65
CA ILE A 56 16.98 -8.68 3.10
C ILE A 56 17.43 -7.22 3.22
N GLN A 57 18.69 -7.00 3.58
CA GLN A 57 19.27 -5.66 3.67
C GLN A 57 20.30 -5.50 2.56
N ALA A 58 20.23 -4.38 1.85
CA ALA A 58 21.22 -3.94 0.87
C ALA A 58 21.76 -2.58 1.31
N ALA A 59 23.09 -2.45 1.44
CA ALA A 59 23.71 -1.22 1.91
C ALA A 59 23.87 -0.18 0.79
N SER A 60 23.70 -0.59 -0.47
CA SER A 60 23.88 0.24 -1.65
C SER A 60 22.94 -0.17 -2.80
N PHE A 61 22.93 0.63 -3.86
CA PHE A 61 22.24 0.27 -5.11
C PHE A 61 22.85 -1.00 -5.75
N ALA A 62 24.18 -1.14 -5.72
CA ALA A 62 24.86 -2.30 -6.29
C ALA A 62 24.48 -3.59 -5.54
N ASP A 63 24.46 -3.56 -4.21
CA ASP A 63 24.03 -4.70 -3.39
C ASP A 63 22.59 -5.11 -3.70
N ALA A 64 21.72 -4.14 -4.00
CA ALA A 64 20.35 -4.41 -4.39
C ALA A 64 20.29 -5.09 -5.77
N VAL A 65 21.07 -4.62 -6.74
CA VAL A 65 21.19 -5.24 -8.07
C VAL A 65 21.68 -6.68 -7.94
N ASP A 66 22.78 -6.94 -7.21
CA ASP A 66 23.34 -8.27 -7.02
C ASP A 66 22.30 -9.28 -6.47
N TYR A 67 21.47 -8.83 -5.51
CA TYR A 67 20.38 -9.63 -5.00
C TYR A 67 19.28 -9.87 -6.05
N LEU A 68 18.85 -8.82 -6.76
CA LEU A 68 17.75 -8.88 -7.71
C LEU A 68 18.08 -9.63 -9.01
N GLU A 69 19.36 -9.72 -9.37
CA GLU A 69 19.83 -10.54 -10.50
C GLU A 69 19.72 -12.04 -10.24
N THR A 70 19.77 -12.45 -8.97
CA THR A 70 19.83 -13.86 -8.58
C THR A 70 18.56 -14.37 -7.90
N VAL A 71 17.63 -13.48 -7.57
CA VAL A 71 16.42 -13.83 -6.82
C VAL A 71 15.44 -14.65 -7.66
N ASP A 72 15.03 -15.81 -7.13
CA ASP A 72 13.99 -16.64 -7.73
C ASP A 72 12.59 -16.11 -7.36
N LEU A 73 11.83 -15.60 -8.33
CA LEU A 73 10.47 -15.12 -8.12
C LEU A 73 9.43 -16.24 -7.97
N HIS A 74 9.75 -17.49 -8.32
CA HIS A 74 8.85 -18.63 -8.04
C HIS A 74 8.75 -18.93 -6.54
N ALA A 75 9.77 -18.57 -5.77
CA ALA A 75 9.76 -18.70 -4.32
C ALA A 75 8.84 -17.69 -3.61
N GLY A 76 8.28 -16.69 -4.31
CA GLY A 76 7.35 -15.70 -3.78
C GLY A 76 7.64 -14.27 -4.24
N PRO A 77 6.74 -13.31 -4.00
CA PRO A 77 6.92 -11.93 -4.44
C PRO A 77 8.09 -11.26 -3.71
N VAL A 78 8.74 -10.32 -4.40
CA VAL A 78 9.83 -9.51 -3.88
C VAL A 78 9.42 -8.05 -3.93
N TYR A 79 9.60 -7.36 -2.81
CA TYR A 79 9.33 -5.94 -2.68
C TYR A 79 10.61 -5.19 -2.37
N ILE A 80 10.80 -4.04 -2.99
CA ILE A 80 11.98 -3.19 -2.81
C ILE A 80 11.55 -1.97 -2.01
N LEU A 81 12.12 -1.85 -0.80
CA LEU A 81 11.92 -0.71 0.09
C LEU A 81 13.21 0.13 0.10
N VAL A 82 13.16 1.30 -0.52
CA VAL A 82 14.28 2.24 -0.53
C VAL A 82 14.11 3.23 0.61
N MET A 83 15.09 3.25 1.52
CA MET A 83 15.10 4.06 2.73
C MET A 83 16.38 4.90 2.80
N SER A 84 16.37 5.94 3.63
CA SER A 84 17.60 6.63 4.00
C SER A 84 18.60 5.70 4.70
N GLY A 85 19.88 6.09 4.71
CA GLY A 85 20.82 5.57 5.70
C GLY A 85 20.39 5.85 7.14
N LYS A 86 21.05 5.17 8.07
CA LYS A 86 20.87 5.38 9.52
C LYS A 86 21.99 6.27 10.06
N SER A 87 21.64 7.25 10.88
CA SER A 87 22.55 8.04 11.72
C SER A 87 22.06 7.91 13.16
N ASP A 88 22.97 7.69 14.10
CA ASP A 88 22.63 7.61 15.54
C ASP A 88 21.55 6.56 15.87
N GLY A 89 21.54 5.45 15.12
CA GLY A 89 20.64 4.33 15.33
C GLY A 89 19.29 4.41 14.62
N ASP A 90 18.98 5.50 13.91
CA ASP A 90 17.72 5.63 13.16
C ASP A 90 17.88 6.33 11.80
N TYR A 91 16.85 6.26 10.97
CA TYR A 91 16.87 6.89 9.64
C TYR A 91 17.07 8.41 9.73
N TRP A 92 17.97 8.98 8.93
CA TRP A 92 18.14 10.44 8.91
C TRP A 92 16.95 11.16 8.26
N CYS A 93 16.23 10.51 7.34
CA CYS A 93 15.04 11.07 6.69
C CYS A 93 13.80 10.95 7.58
N GLY A 94 13.05 12.06 7.75
CA GLY A 94 11.84 12.11 8.55
C GLY A 94 10.73 11.18 8.05
N ASP A 95 10.44 11.20 6.75
CA ASP A 95 9.40 10.35 6.18
C ASP A 95 9.78 8.86 6.25
N CYS A 96 11.07 8.53 6.12
CA CYS A 96 11.56 7.17 6.35
C CYS A 96 11.31 6.71 7.78
N ARG A 97 11.50 7.58 8.79
CA ARG A 97 11.16 7.25 10.18
C ARG A 97 9.65 7.01 10.34
N ASN A 98 8.82 7.85 9.71
CA ASN A 98 7.36 7.74 9.80
C ASN A 98 6.83 6.46 9.13
N ALA A 99 7.41 6.04 8.00
CA ALA A 99 6.97 4.85 7.25
C ALA A 99 7.44 3.52 7.86
N LYS A 100 8.49 3.53 8.71
CA LYS A 100 9.11 2.33 9.28
C LYS A 100 8.11 1.39 9.96
N ALA A 101 7.26 1.91 10.84
CA ALA A 101 6.30 1.10 11.59
C ALA A 101 5.13 0.62 10.69
N PRO A 102 4.43 1.48 9.92
CA PRO A 102 3.39 1.05 8.99
C PRO A 102 3.85 -0.06 8.04
N ILE A 103 5.04 0.06 7.45
CA ILE A 103 5.58 -0.94 6.54
C ILE A 103 5.85 -2.26 7.26
N ALA A 104 6.46 -2.21 8.45
CA ALA A 104 6.74 -3.42 9.23
C ALA A 104 5.44 -4.15 9.61
N ASP A 105 4.41 -3.40 10.01
CA ASP A 105 3.11 -3.93 10.41
C ASP A 105 2.36 -4.57 9.22
N ALA A 106 2.38 -3.93 8.05
CA ALA A 106 1.76 -4.47 6.84
C ALA A 106 2.54 -5.69 6.30
N PHE A 107 3.88 -5.64 6.26
CA PHE A 107 4.70 -6.76 5.78
C PHE A 107 4.61 -7.99 6.70
N ALA A 108 4.38 -7.80 7.99
CA ALA A 108 4.10 -8.89 8.94
C ALA A 108 2.83 -9.69 8.60
N LYS A 109 1.91 -9.10 7.82
CA LYS A 109 0.67 -9.73 7.33
C LYS A 109 0.78 -10.21 5.87
N ALA A 110 1.84 -9.86 5.16
CA ALA A 110 2.09 -10.30 3.80
C ALA A 110 2.18 -11.84 3.70
N PRO A 111 1.96 -12.44 2.51
CA PRO A 111 2.14 -13.86 2.31
C PRO A 111 3.48 -14.36 2.86
N SER A 112 3.52 -15.55 3.45
CA SER A 112 4.73 -16.09 4.11
C SER A 112 5.92 -16.26 3.15
N ALA A 113 5.66 -16.38 1.86
CA ALA A 113 6.67 -16.44 0.80
C ALA A 113 7.21 -15.06 0.36
N ALA A 114 6.53 -13.97 0.76
CA ALA A 114 6.94 -12.61 0.39
C ALA A 114 8.28 -12.24 1.04
N ARG A 115 9.12 -11.55 0.27
CA ARG A 115 10.44 -11.03 0.70
C ARG A 115 10.49 -9.53 0.54
N LEU A 116 11.12 -8.86 1.50
CA LEU A 116 11.32 -7.41 1.51
C LEU A 116 12.81 -7.09 1.45
N LEU A 117 13.26 -6.56 0.32
CA LEU A 117 14.59 -6.01 0.15
C LEU A 117 14.59 -4.55 0.61
N GLU A 118 15.17 -4.28 1.77
CA GLU A 118 15.38 -2.94 2.28
C GLU A 118 16.74 -2.40 1.82
N VAL A 119 16.73 -1.33 1.04
CA VAL A 119 17.91 -0.75 0.41
C VAL A 119 18.19 0.62 1.00
N SER A 120 19.42 0.85 1.44
CA SER A 120 19.86 2.17 1.90
C SER A 120 20.36 3.04 0.76
N VAL A 121 19.92 4.30 0.71
CA VAL A 121 20.50 5.31 -0.19
C VAL A 121 21.79 5.95 0.33
N GLY A 122 22.28 5.51 1.50
CA GLY A 122 23.46 6.09 2.14
C GLY A 122 23.18 7.41 2.85
N SER A 123 24.14 8.33 2.82
CA SER A 123 24.10 9.63 3.50
C SER A 123 23.19 10.66 2.79
N PRO A 124 22.81 11.76 3.46
CA PRO A 124 22.07 12.84 2.82
C PRO A 124 22.76 13.43 1.58
N ASP A 125 24.09 13.52 1.58
CA ASP A 125 24.85 14.05 0.44
C ASP A 125 24.84 13.10 -0.74
N GLN A 126 24.99 11.80 -0.49
CA GLN A 126 24.87 10.78 -1.54
C GLN A 126 23.47 10.81 -2.15
N TRP A 127 22.41 10.92 -1.35
CA TRP A 127 21.03 10.98 -1.86
C TRP A 127 20.72 12.26 -2.66
N ARG A 128 21.34 13.39 -2.30
CA ARG A 128 21.16 14.68 -3.00
C ARG A 128 21.88 14.75 -4.34
N ASP A 129 22.85 13.88 -4.58
CA ASP A 129 23.52 13.80 -5.87
C ASP A 129 22.50 13.47 -6.97
N VAL A 130 22.43 14.33 -7.98
CA VAL A 130 21.54 14.16 -9.15
C VAL A 130 21.95 12.96 -10.01
N HIS A 131 23.20 12.52 -9.92
CA HIS A 131 23.73 11.36 -10.62
C HIS A 131 23.61 10.07 -9.81
N ASN A 132 23.01 10.11 -8.63
CA ASN A 132 22.79 8.93 -7.82
C ASN A 132 21.99 7.86 -8.61
N SER A 133 22.50 6.62 -8.64
CA SER A 133 21.90 5.49 -9.36
C SER A 133 20.44 5.21 -9.00
N PHE A 134 20.00 5.49 -7.77
CA PHE A 134 18.58 5.37 -7.40
C PHE A 134 17.67 6.30 -8.23
N ARG A 135 18.20 7.44 -8.70
CA ARG A 135 17.48 8.46 -9.48
C ARG A 135 17.60 8.24 -10.99
N THR A 136 18.72 7.68 -11.45
CA THR A 136 19.10 7.63 -12.86
C THR A 136 18.96 6.25 -13.49
N ASP A 137 19.07 5.18 -12.70
CA ASP A 137 18.98 3.81 -13.20
C ASP A 137 17.53 3.39 -13.46
N ASN A 138 17.33 2.62 -14.54
CA ASN A 138 16.02 2.19 -15.02
C ASN A 138 15.29 1.24 -14.05
N LEU A 139 16.00 0.55 -13.16
CA LEU A 139 15.39 -0.31 -12.16
C LEU A 139 14.44 0.46 -11.24
N LEU A 140 14.89 1.63 -10.74
CA LEU A 140 14.20 2.37 -9.69
C LEU A 140 13.75 3.75 -10.15
N ARG A 141 14.60 4.56 -10.78
CA ARG A 141 14.30 5.92 -11.25
C ARG A 141 13.34 6.69 -10.34
N ILE A 142 13.70 6.83 -9.06
CA ILE A 142 12.87 7.49 -8.03
C ILE A 142 13.44 8.85 -7.63
N GLY A 143 12.56 9.83 -7.45
CA GLY A 143 12.94 11.17 -7.00
C GLY A 143 12.93 11.37 -5.48
N HIS A 144 12.25 10.49 -4.76
CA HIS A 144 11.84 10.67 -3.36
C HIS A 144 12.02 9.38 -2.56
N ILE A 145 12.19 9.52 -1.24
CA ILE A 145 12.23 8.42 -0.28
C ILE A 145 11.35 8.77 0.94
N PRO A 146 10.74 7.78 1.62
CA PRO A 146 10.78 6.35 1.33
C PRO A 146 10.09 6.00 0.00
N ALA A 147 10.54 4.92 -0.63
CA ALA A 147 9.91 4.37 -1.82
C ALA A 147 9.70 2.87 -1.65
N LEU A 148 8.50 2.37 -1.91
CA LEU A 148 8.17 0.96 -1.91
C LEU A 148 7.68 0.56 -3.29
N LEU A 149 8.26 -0.50 -3.85
CA LEU A 149 7.95 -1.01 -5.18
C LEU A 149 7.82 -2.53 -5.15
N GLN A 150 7.08 -3.07 -6.11
CA GLN A 150 7.08 -4.50 -6.42
C GLN A 150 8.14 -4.79 -7.49
N TYR A 151 8.95 -5.83 -7.30
CA TYR A 151 9.89 -6.30 -8.30
C TYR A 151 9.21 -7.31 -9.24
N GLU A 152 9.27 -7.05 -10.54
CA GLU A 152 8.62 -7.86 -11.59
C GLU A 152 9.59 -8.84 -12.26
N GLY A 153 10.86 -8.86 -11.84
CA GLY A 153 11.93 -9.58 -12.53
C GLY A 153 12.51 -8.78 -13.69
N ASN A 154 13.59 -9.30 -14.28
CA ASN A 154 14.28 -8.67 -15.41
C ASN A 154 14.61 -7.18 -15.18
N MET A 155 15.00 -6.83 -13.95
CA MET A 155 15.34 -5.45 -13.56
C MET A 155 14.20 -4.44 -13.78
N ARG A 156 12.95 -4.88 -13.68
CA ARG A 156 11.75 -4.02 -13.76
C ARG A 156 10.98 -3.97 -12.45
N THR A 157 10.36 -2.82 -12.21
CA THR A 157 9.54 -2.58 -11.02
C THR A 157 8.16 -2.07 -11.38
N SER A 158 7.21 -2.24 -10.46
CA SER A 158 5.84 -1.75 -10.58
C SER A 158 5.32 -1.26 -9.22
N ARG A 159 4.08 -0.74 -9.23
CA ARG A 159 3.30 -0.37 -8.02
C ARG A 159 4.09 0.50 -7.03
N LEU A 160 4.53 1.65 -7.52
CA LEU A 160 5.29 2.61 -6.73
C LEU A 160 4.42 3.28 -5.66
N LEU A 161 4.85 3.22 -4.39
CA LEU A 161 4.39 4.08 -3.31
C LEU A 161 5.55 4.98 -2.86
N LEU A 162 5.34 6.30 -2.88
CA LEU A 162 6.32 7.30 -2.45
C LEU A 162 5.86 8.03 -1.20
N GLU A 163 6.82 8.35 -0.33
CA GLU A 163 6.67 9.27 0.81
C GLU A 163 5.44 8.93 1.67
N LYS A 164 4.42 9.79 1.68
CA LYS A 164 3.19 9.59 2.46
C LYS A 164 2.42 8.33 2.05
N PHE A 165 2.43 7.98 0.76
CA PHE A 165 1.78 6.76 0.30
C PHE A 165 2.48 5.51 0.83
N ALA A 166 3.80 5.55 1.02
CA ALA A 166 4.56 4.45 1.64
C ALA A 166 4.37 4.34 3.16
N ALA A 167 3.56 5.23 3.77
CA ALA A 167 3.15 5.15 5.17
C ALA A 167 1.63 4.87 5.31
N ASP A 168 0.90 4.75 4.20
CA ASP A 168 -0.54 4.51 4.23
C ASP A 168 -0.84 3.02 4.45
N PRO A 169 -1.50 2.62 5.56
CA PRO A 169 -1.73 1.21 5.87
C PRO A 169 -2.52 0.45 4.80
N GLU A 170 -3.48 1.11 4.13
CA GLU A 170 -4.34 0.45 3.15
C GLU A 170 -3.59 0.20 1.85
N LEU A 171 -2.81 1.19 1.39
CA LEU A 171 -1.96 1.02 0.20
C LEU A 171 -0.85 0.00 0.44
N LEU A 172 -0.29 -0.05 1.64
CA LEU A 172 0.72 -1.03 2.02
C LEU A 172 0.16 -2.45 2.02
N GLU A 173 -1.04 -2.66 2.56
CA GLU A 173 -1.69 -3.97 2.56
C GLU A 173 -2.05 -4.43 1.13
N ASP A 174 -2.52 -3.50 0.28
CA ASP A 174 -2.76 -3.76 -1.14
C ASP A 174 -1.46 -4.16 -1.87
N LEU A 175 -0.39 -3.37 -1.69
CA LEU A 175 0.90 -3.64 -2.33
C LEU A 175 1.48 -4.99 -1.88
N PHE A 176 1.45 -5.27 -0.58
CA PHE A 176 1.95 -6.54 -0.02
C PHE A 176 1.01 -7.73 -0.23
N HIS A 177 -0.13 -7.55 -0.91
CA HIS A 177 -1.11 -8.61 -1.15
C HIS A 177 -1.53 -9.32 0.14
N VAL A 178 -1.83 -8.54 1.18
CA VAL A 178 -2.31 -9.08 2.46
C VAL A 178 -3.62 -9.84 2.23
N PRO A 179 -3.73 -11.13 2.65
CA PRO A 179 -4.90 -11.96 2.32
C PRO A 179 -6.23 -11.43 2.85
N GLU A 180 -6.21 -10.74 3.99
CA GLU A 180 -7.38 -10.13 4.63
C GLU A 180 -7.13 -8.62 4.77
N PRO A 181 -7.39 -7.83 3.71
CA PRO A 181 -7.12 -6.40 3.72
C PRO A 181 -8.11 -5.66 4.64
N LEU A 182 -7.66 -4.53 5.20
CA LEU A 182 -8.44 -3.67 6.09
C LEU A 182 -9.79 -3.22 5.50
N VAL A 183 -9.84 -2.98 4.19
CA VAL A 183 -11.01 -2.46 3.49
C VAL A 183 -11.32 -3.38 2.31
N ALA A 184 -12.56 -3.82 2.20
CA ALA A 184 -13.00 -4.60 1.05
C ALA A 184 -13.27 -3.69 -0.15
N ALA A 185 -13.02 -4.20 -1.36
CA ALA A 185 -13.36 -3.50 -2.59
C ALA A 185 -14.88 -3.22 -2.68
N SER A 186 -15.26 -2.05 -3.19
CA SER A 186 -16.66 -1.64 -3.31
C SER A 186 -17.38 -2.28 -4.49
N GLY A 187 -16.63 -2.82 -5.46
CA GLY A 187 -17.15 -3.32 -6.74
C GLY A 187 -17.06 -2.31 -7.89
N ALA A 188 -16.63 -1.07 -7.63
CA ALA A 188 -16.36 -0.08 -8.66
C ALA A 188 -15.33 -0.60 -9.68
N ARG A 189 -15.52 -0.26 -10.96
CA ARG A 189 -14.74 -0.84 -12.08
C ARG A 189 -13.84 0.17 -12.76
N ILE A 190 -12.61 -0.24 -13.08
CA ILE A 190 -11.69 0.53 -13.91
C ILE A 190 -11.72 -0.04 -15.33
N GLN A 191 -11.94 0.83 -16.32
CA GLN A 191 -11.91 0.50 -17.74
C GLN A 191 -10.73 1.23 -18.39
N ALA A 192 -9.80 0.47 -18.98
CA ALA A 192 -8.68 1.04 -19.72
C ALA A 192 -9.15 1.62 -21.07
N VAL A 193 -8.61 2.78 -21.43
CA VAL A 193 -8.85 3.46 -22.70
C VAL A 193 -7.54 4.04 -23.20
N ASP A 194 -7.15 3.74 -24.43
CA ASP A 194 -5.89 4.21 -25.05
C ASP A 194 -6.12 5.05 -26.31
N LYS A 195 -7.38 5.23 -26.72
CA LYS A 195 -7.78 6.03 -27.89
C LYS A 195 -8.78 7.11 -27.52
N ALA A 196 -8.51 8.33 -27.99
CA ALA A 196 -9.42 9.45 -27.80
C ALA A 196 -10.79 9.22 -28.46
N SER A 197 -10.85 8.51 -29.59
CA SER A 197 -12.11 8.14 -30.25
C SER A 197 -13.01 7.31 -29.34
N ASP A 198 -12.42 6.38 -28.60
CA ASP A 198 -13.15 5.42 -27.77
C ASP A 198 -13.64 6.14 -26.50
N MET A 199 -12.80 7.01 -25.92
CA MET A 199 -13.22 7.93 -24.87
C MET A 199 -14.41 8.78 -25.33
N VAL A 200 -14.30 9.45 -26.47
CA VAL A 200 -15.36 10.31 -27.00
C VAL A 200 -16.66 9.53 -27.25
N ALA A 201 -16.56 8.31 -27.79
CA ALA A 201 -17.73 7.45 -27.99
C ALA A 201 -18.41 7.08 -26.67
N ILE A 202 -17.63 6.72 -25.64
CA ILE A 202 -18.14 6.42 -24.30
C ILE A 202 -18.83 7.65 -23.70
N LEU A 203 -18.18 8.82 -23.73
CA LEU A 203 -18.74 10.05 -23.18
C LEU A 203 -19.99 10.52 -23.93
N THR A 204 -20.06 10.28 -25.24
CA THR A 204 -21.25 10.61 -26.05
C THR A 204 -22.44 9.71 -25.70
N ALA A 205 -22.19 8.42 -25.43
CA ALA A 205 -23.23 7.45 -25.11
C ALA A 205 -23.64 7.42 -23.63
N TYR A 206 -22.86 8.07 -22.76
CA TYR A 206 -23.07 8.05 -21.32
C TYR A 206 -24.37 8.77 -20.93
N ASP A 207 -25.26 8.03 -20.26
CA ASP A 207 -26.62 8.44 -19.90
C ASP A 207 -26.76 8.88 -18.43
N SER A 208 -25.66 8.99 -17.70
CA SER A 208 -25.64 9.29 -16.26
C SER A 208 -26.27 8.22 -15.36
N SER A 209 -26.38 6.97 -15.82
CA SER A 209 -26.91 5.84 -15.02
C SER A 209 -25.98 5.34 -13.91
N TYR A 210 -24.71 5.75 -13.90
CA TYR A 210 -23.72 5.39 -12.88
C TYR A 210 -22.67 6.49 -12.72
N PRO A 211 -22.02 6.67 -11.56
CA PRO A 211 -20.93 7.63 -11.41
C PRO A 211 -19.76 7.34 -12.35
N LEU A 212 -19.36 8.33 -13.14
CA LEU A 212 -18.28 8.22 -14.12
C LEU A 212 -17.09 9.11 -13.75
N TYR A 213 -15.90 8.52 -13.72
CA TYR A 213 -14.63 9.17 -13.45
C TYR A 213 -13.69 9.00 -14.64
N LEU A 214 -12.82 9.98 -14.83
CA LEU A 214 -11.78 9.98 -15.86
C LEU A 214 -10.44 10.19 -15.17
N PHE A 215 -9.50 9.29 -15.41
CA PHE A 215 -8.15 9.38 -14.89
C PHE A 215 -7.16 9.34 -16.05
N PHE A 216 -6.65 10.50 -16.43
CA PHE A 216 -5.69 10.65 -17.51
C PHE A 216 -4.28 10.46 -16.98
N ILE A 217 -3.55 9.54 -17.59
CA ILE A 217 -2.17 9.20 -17.26
C ILE A 217 -1.33 9.11 -18.52
N SER A 218 -0.02 9.16 -18.35
CA SER A 218 0.93 8.90 -19.42
C SER A 218 0.88 7.46 -19.93
N GLY A 219 1.54 7.20 -21.06
CA GLY A 219 1.98 5.87 -21.45
C GLY A 219 3.18 5.40 -20.64
N THR A 220 3.78 4.32 -21.12
CA THR A 220 4.87 3.61 -20.45
C THR A 220 6.22 4.00 -21.05
N ASP A 221 7.18 4.27 -20.19
CA ASP A 221 8.60 4.38 -20.54
C ASP A 221 9.14 2.96 -20.88
N PRO A 222 9.70 2.76 -22.09
CA PRO A 222 10.11 1.43 -22.55
C PRO A 222 11.28 0.83 -21.77
N ASP A 223 12.09 1.67 -21.15
CA ASP A 223 13.28 1.25 -20.41
C ASP A 223 12.90 0.74 -19.02
N THR A 224 12.03 1.48 -18.32
CA THR A 224 11.60 1.13 -16.95
C THR A 224 10.38 0.20 -16.91
N GLY A 225 9.53 0.24 -17.94
CA GLY A 225 8.20 -0.41 -17.94
C GLY A 225 7.15 0.32 -17.09
N ARG A 226 7.49 1.45 -16.47
CA ARG A 226 6.58 2.27 -15.66
C ARG A 226 6.09 3.49 -16.43
N LEU A 227 5.21 4.28 -15.82
CA LEU A 227 4.68 5.48 -16.45
C LEU A 227 5.78 6.52 -16.66
N TRP A 228 5.93 7.06 -17.88
CA TRP A 228 7.00 8.04 -18.16
C TRP A 228 6.81 9.35 -17.41
N CYS A 229 5.57 9.71 -17.05
CA CYS A 229 5.28 10.89 -16.25
C CYS A 229 5.45 10.54 -14.75
N PRO A 230 6.41 11.14 -14.04
CA PRO A 230 6.68 10.79 -12.64
C PRO A 230 5.47 10.99 -11.71
N HIS A 231 4.67 12.03 -11.95
CA HIS A 231 3.46 12.28 -11.17
C HIS A 231 2.35 11.27 -11.48
N CYS A 232 2.27 10.75 -12.71
CA CYS A 232 1.32 9.68 -13.02
C CYS A 232 1.76 8.39 -12.34
N ASP A 233 3.07 8.09 -12.38
CA ASP A 233 3.64 6.89 -11.77
C ASP A 233 3.40 6.84 -10.26
N SER A 234 3.64 7.95 -9.55
CA SER A 234 3.44 8.03 -8.10
C SER A 234 1.98 8.06 -7.66
N SER A 235 1.07 8.58 -8.48
CA SER A 235 -0.35 8.71 -8.13
C SER A 235 -1.20 7.51 -8.57
N LYS A 236 -0.71 6.68 -9.50
CA LYS A 236 -1.49 5.59 -10.08
C LYS A 236 -2.07 4.65 -9.01
N VAL A 237 -1.22 4.12 -8.12
CA VAL A 237 -1.65 3.18 -7.09
C VAL A 237 -2.70 3.79 -6.15
N PRO A 238 -2.46 4.95 -5.49
CA PRO A 238 -3.46 5.54 -4.60
C PRO A 238 -4.76 5.91 -5.31
N VAL A 239 -4.69 6.45 -6.53
CA VAL A 239 -5.89 6.84 -7.29
C VAL A 239 -6.75 5.62 -7.62
N GLU A 240 -6.14 4.55 -8.15
CA GLU A 240 -6.85 3.31 -8.52
C GLU A 240 -7.37 2.57 -7.27
N TYR A 241 -6.56 2.47 -6.21
CA TYR A 241 -6.93 1.80 -4.98
C TYR A 241 -8.13 2.49 -4.30
N TYR A 242 -8.03 3.78 -4.02
CA TYR A 242 -9.13 4.47 -3.32
C TYR A 242 -10.41 4.52 -4.15
N PHE A 243 -10.32 4.59 -5.48
CA PHE A 243 -11.50 4.49 -6.33
C PHE A 243 -12.21 3.14 -6.15
N THR A 244 -11.47 2.03 -6.25
CA THR A 244 -12.04 0.67 -6.16
C THR A 244 -12.55 0.29 -4.77
N HIS A 245 -12.24 1.06 -3.74
CA HIS A 245 -12.64 0.80 -2.35
C HIS A 245 -13.69 1.79 -1.83
N TYR A 246 -13.71 3.03 -2.33
CA TYR A 246 -14.56 4.10 -1.77
C TYR A 246 -15.55 4.70 -2.76
N ALA A 247 -15.41 4.49 -4.07
CA ALA A 247 -16.45 4.90 -5.02
C ALA A 247 -17.68 3.98 -4.90
N PRO A 248 -18.89 4.46 -5.29
CA PRO A 248 -20.08 3.63 -5.37
C PRO A 248 -19.84 2.33 -6.16
N SER A 249 -20.49 1.24 -5.78
CA SER A 249 -20.22 -0.09 -6.36
C SER A 249 -20.49 -0.20 -7.86
N ASN A 250 -21.37 0.64 -8.41
CA ASN A 250 -21.64 0.74 -9.84
C ASN A 250 -20.75 1.78 -10.56
N ALA A 251 -19.88 2.49 -9.85
CA ALA A 251 -19.05 3.54 -10.41
C ALA A 251 -18.01 2.98 -11.39
N VAL A 252 -17.63 3.84 -12.34
CA VAL A 252 -16.71 3.49 -13.44
C VAL A 252 -15.64 4.55 -13.55
N MET A 253 -14.37 4.14 -13.58
CA MET A 253 -13.25 4.99 -13.93
C MET A 253 -12.73 4.61 -15.30
N LEU A 254 -12.69 5.56 -16.23
CA LEU A 254 -11.90 5.43 -17.45
C LEU A 254 -10.45 5.77 -17.11
N LYS A 255 -9.58 4.76 -17.07
CA LYS A 255 -8.14 4.96 -16.99
C LYS A 255 -7.60 5.18 -18.40
N ILE A 256 -7.26 6.43 -18.69
CA ILE A 256 -6.99 6.92 -20.02
C ILE A 256 -5.48 7.12 -20.20
N THR A 257 -4.87 6.27 -21.02
CA THR A 257 -3.46 6.42 -21.41
C THR A 257 -3.38 7.37 -22.60
N THR A 258 -2.69 8.50 -22.43
CA THR A 258 -2.78 9.62 -23.38
C THR A 258 -1.73 9.60 -24.50
N ALA A 259 -0.48 9.28 -24.17
CA ALA A 259 0.64 9.29 -25.13
C ALA A 259 1.82 8.47 -24.59
N ASP A 260 2.56 7.82 -25.49
CA ASP A 260 3.71 6.99 -25.12
C ASP A 260 4.96 7.80 -24.76
N THR A 261 5.03 9.08 -25.15
CA THR A 261 6.15 9.96 -24.79
C THR A 261 5.68 11.36 -24.39
N TYR A 262 6.57 12.11 -23.74
CA TYR A 262 6.31 13.51 -23.36
C TYR A 262 6.14 14.40 -24.60
N GLU A 263 6.93 14.19 -25.65
CA GLU A 263 6.84 14.96 -26.91
C GLU A 263 5.49 14.73 -27.60
N ALA A 264 5.03 13.47 -27.65
CA ALA A 264 3.72 13.13 -28.20
C ALA A 264 2.57 13.69 -27.35
N TRP A 265 2.74 13.82 -26.03
CA TRP A 265 1.79 14.52 -25.16
C TRP A 265 1.76 16.03 -25.42
N GLN A 266 2.92 16.64 -25.65
CA GLN A 266 3.02 18.09 -25.92
C GLN A 266 2.57 18.49 -27.33
N ASP A 267 2.45 17.56 -28.26
CA ASP A 267 1.93 17.84 -29.60
C ASP A 267 0.48 18.36 -29.52
N LYS A 268 0.23 19.53 -30.12
CA LYS A 268 -1.11 20.13 -30.20
C LYS A 268 -2.09 19.28 -31.01
N ASN A 269 -1.58 18.39 -31.86
CA ASN A 269 -2.37 17.42 -32.62
C ASN A 269 -2.65 16.13 -31.85
N ASN A 270 -2.15 16.00 -30.61
CA ASN A 270 -2.50 14.86 -29.76
C ASN A 270 -4.03 14.73 -29.66
N PRO A 271 -4.63 13.58 -30.01
CA PRO A 271 -6.08 13.44 -30.06
C PRO A 271 -6.80 13.72 -28.73
N PHE A 272 -6.14 13.48 -27.59
CA PHE A 272 -6.69 13.79 -26.27
C PHE A 272 -6.65 15.29 -25.95
N ILE A 273 -5.70 16.03 -26.53
CA ILE A 273 -5.62 17.49 -26.44
C ILE A 273 -6.58 18.17 -27.44
N ALA A 274 -6.72 17.60 -28.64
CA ALA A 274 -7.49 18.18 -29.75
C ALA A 274 -9.01 18.02 -29.62
N GLN A 275 -9.49 17.01 -28.88
CA GLN A 275 -10.92 16.81 -28.63
C GLN A 275 -11.52 17.92 -27.76
N SER A 276 -12.84 18.14 -27.87
CA SER A 276 -13.56 19.26 -27.23
C SER A 276 -14.48 18.87 -26.06
N PHE A 277 -14.54 17.59 -25.70
CA PHE A 277 -15.36 17.07 -24.60
C PHE A 277 -14.78 17.44 -23.23
N VAL A 278 -13.48 17.22 -23.04
CA VAL A 278 -12.80 17.35 -21.75
C VAL A 278 -11.58 18.25 -21.91
N LYS A 279 -11.41 19.25 -21.05
CA LYS A 279 -10.19 20.06 -21.05
C LYS A 279 -9.16 19.43 -20.12
N ILE A 280 -8.05 18.94 -20.66
CA ILE A 280 -6.98 18.31 -19.88
C ILE A 280 -5.84 19.33 -19.71
N GLY A 281 -5.61 19.79 -18.48
CA GLY A 281 -4.58 20.81 -18.18
C GLY A 281 -3.16 20.25 -18.03
N GLY A 282 -3.04 18.98 -17.69
CA GLY A 282 -1.78 18.30 -17.42
C GLY A 282 -2.00 16.84 -17.05
N LEU A 283 -0.91 16.14 -16.76
CA LEU A 283 -0.94 14.75 -16.30
C LEU A 283 -0.24 14.65 -14.94
N PRO A 284 -0.72 13.78 -14.03
CA PRO A 284 -2.01 13.10 -14.09
C PRO A 284 -3.18 14.09 -13.93
N ALA A 285 -4.35 13.73 -14.47
CA ALA A 285 -5.59 14.47 -14.23
C ALA A 285 -6.72 13.54 -13.85
N LEU A 286 -7.41 13.85 -12.74
CA LEU A 286 -8.55 13.09 -12.23
C LEU A 286 -9.79 13.98 -12.26
N MET A 287 -10.86 13.47 -12.88
CA MET A 287 -12.11 14.20 -13.04
C MET A 287 -13.31 13.29 -12.77
N ARG A 288 -14.45 13.89 -12.41
CA ARG A 288 -15.74 13.20 -12.36
C ARG A 288 -16.75 13.89 -13.27
N ALA A 289 -17.59 13.09 -13.93
CA ALA A 289 -18.70 13.60 -14.71
C ALA A 289 -19.78 14.12 -13.74
N VAL A 290 -20.22 15.35 -13.98
CA VAL A 290 -21.33 15.99 -13.25
C VAL A 290 -22.51 16.10 -14.20
N PRO A 291 -23.69 15.57 -13.83
CA PRO A 291 -24.90 15.74 -14.62
C PRO A 291 -25.17 17.23 -14.86
N HIS A 292 -25.26 17.61 -16.13
CA HIS A 292 -25.69 18.93 -16.55
C HIS A 292 -26.66 18.77 -17.72
N SER A 293 -27.42 19.82 -18.05
CA SER A 293 -28.45 19.75 -19.08
C SER A 293 -27.93 19.10 -20.36
N GLN A 294 -28.67 18.10 -20.85
CA GLN A 294 -28.37 17.50 -22.16
C GLN A 294 -28.32 18.63 -23.21
N PRO A 295 -27.32 18.65 -24.10
CA PRO A 295 -26.43 17.53 -24.46
C PRO A 295 -25.02 17.59 -23.83
N LYS A 296 -24.72 18.48 -22.87
CA LYS A 296 -23.34 18.76 -22.46
C LYS A 296 -23.03 18.24 -21.05
N LEU A 297 -22.25 17.16 -20.96
CA LEU A 297 -21.63 16.73 -19.71
C LEU A 297 -20.66 17.81 -19.21
N LEU A 298 -20.64 18.01 -17.89
CA LEU A 298 -19.61 18.81 -17.22
C LEU A 298 -18.66 17.88 -16.49
N PHE A 299 -17.42 18.32 -16.34
CA PHE A 299 -16.40 17.58 -15.60
C PHE A 299 -15.87 18.46 -14.48
N GLU A 300 -15.85 17.92 -13.28
CA GLU A 300 -15.21 18.52 -12.12
C GLU A 300 -13.86 17.83 -11.93
N GLU A 301 -12.79 18.62 -12.00
CA GLU A 301 -11.41 18.15 -11.78
C GLU A 301 -11.09 18.13 -10.29
N TYR A 302 -10.36 17.11 -9.84
CA TYR A 302 -9.81 17.03 -8.49
C TYR A 302 -8.62 18.00 -8.37
N PRO A 303 -8.72 19.10 -7.59
CA PRO A 303 -7.74 20.18 -7.65
C PRO A 303 -6.65 20.08 -6.57
N HIS A 304 -6.60 18.98 -5.83
CA HIS A 304 -5.74 18.81 -4.66
C HIS A 304 -4.62 17.81 -4.94
N PHE A 305 -3.66 17.75 -4.01
CA PHE A 305 -2.63 16.71 -4.00
C PHE A 305 -3.27 15.32 -3.79
N PHE A 306 -2.81 14.31 -4.53
CA PHE A 306 -3.31 12.93 -4.41
C PHE A 306 -2.95 12.31 -3.05
N GLU A 307 -1.93 12.86 -2.38
CA GLU A 307 -1.48 12.52 -1.03
C GLU A 307 -2.50 12.93 0.04
N ASP A 308 -3.46 13.82 -0.27
CA ASP A 308 -4.57 14.13 0.63
C ASP A 308 -5.65 13.05 0.52
N ARG A 309 -5.39 11.92 1.20
CA ARG A 309 -6.29 10.75 1.22
C ARG A 309 -7.73 11.14 1.55
N SER A 310 -7.94 12.01 2.54
CA SER A 310 -9.29 12.36 2.99
C SER A 310 -10.08 13.06 1.87
N ARG A 311 -9.44 13.99 1.15
CA ARG A 311 -10.08 14.67 0.01
C ARG A 311 -10.28 13.74 -1.18
N LEU A 312 -9.31 12.86 -1.47
CA LEU A 312 -9.39 11.92 -2.57
C LEU A 312 -10.54 10.91 -2.36
N VAL A 313 -10.66 10.36 -1.14
CA VAL A 313 -11.79 9.50 -0.75
C VAL A 313 -13.12 10.26 -0.84
N GLN A 314 -13.20 11.50 -0.34
CA GLN A 314 -14.41 12.31 -0.45
C GLN A 314 -14.81 12.59 -1.91
N PHE A 315 -13.85 12.81 -2.80
CA PHE A 315 -14.10 13.02 -4.21
C PHE A 315 -14.77 11.81 -4.87
N TYR A 316 -14.39 10.59 -4.47
CA TYR A 316 -15.03 9.35 -4.92
C TYR A 316 -16.39 9.08 -4.26
N ALA A 317 -16.55 9.42 -2.98
CA ALA A 317 -17.80 9.16 -2.28
C ALA A 317 -18.93 10.13 -2.65
N ALA A 318 -18.62 11.30 -3.20
CA ALA A 318 -19.57 12.39 -3.39
C ALA A 318 -20.20 12.46 -4.79
N ALA A 319 -20.38 11.33 -5.49
CA ALA A 319 -20.99 11.25 -6.82
C ALA A 319 -22.37 10.57 -6.80
#